data_AF-A0A949KF70-F1
#
_entry.id   AF-A0A949KF70-F1
#
_cell.length_a   1.000
_cell.length_b   1.000
_cell.length_c   1.000
_cell.angle_alpha   90.00
_cell.angle_beta   90.00
_cell.angle_gamma   90.00
#
_symmetry.space_group_name_H-M   'P 1'
#
loop_
_entity.id
_entity.type
_entity.pdbx_description
1 polymer ?
#
loop_
_entity_poly.entity_id
_entity_poly.type
_entity_poly.pdbx_seq_one_letter_code
_entity_poly.pdbx_strand_id
1 'polypeptide(L)' 'MSDNPVSVLLIEDNPADARLIRECLKEAKGGPFELQCVHHLSAGLELLATGRVDILILDLGLLRRTPVVPPNQ' A
#
# COMPACT_ATOMS: atom_id res chain seq x y z
N MET A 1 -4.31 -27.40 -6.29
CA MET A 1 -4.46 -26.12 -7.00
C MET A 1 -3.30 -25.26 -6.56
N SER A 2 -2.48 -24.79 -7.48
CA SER A 2 -1.39 -23.84 -7.17
C SER A 2 -2.06 -22.50 -6.83
N ASP A 3 -2.34 -22.32 -5.55
CA ASP A 3 -2.89 -21.09 -5.00
C ASP A 3 -1.75 -20.07 -5.00
N ASN A 4 -1.60 -19.37 -6.13
CA ASN A 4 -0.55 -18.37 -6.26
C ASN A 4 -0.93 -17.20 -5.35
N PRO A 5 -0.07 -16.78 -4.42
CA PRO A 5 -0.42 -15.73 -3.48
C PRO A 5 -0.75 -14.44 -4.22
N VAL A 6 -1.84 -13.80 -3.81
CA VAL A 6 -2.26 -12.50 -4.36
C VAL A 6 -1.29 -11.45 -3.83
N SER A 7 -0.62 -10.73 -4.72
CA SER A 7 0.31 -9.67 -4.36
C SER A 7 -0.46 -8.38 -4.03
N VAL A 8 -0.38 -7.98 -2.77
CA VAL A 8 -1.07 -6.79 -2.24
C VAL A 8 -0.03 -5.72 -1.89
N LEU A 9 -0.14 -4.55 -2.50
CA LEU A 9 0.64 -3.37 -2.13
C LEU A 9 -0.20 -2.48 -1.20
N LEU A 10 0.31 -2.21 0.00
CA LEU A 10 -0.26 -1.25 0.94
C LEU A 10 0.63 0.00 0.98
N ILE A 11 0.02 1.18 0.79
CA ILE A 11 0.67 2.47 0.98
C ILE A 11 0.07 3.12 2.22
N GLU A 12 0.83 3.10 3.31
CA GLU A 12 0.42 3.53 4.65
C GLU A 12 1.66 3.99 5.43
N ASP A 13 1.63 5.21 6.00
CA ASP A 13 2.73 5.75 6.80
C ASP A 13 2.57 5.46 8.29
N ASN A 14 1.37 5.08 8.73
CA ASN A 14 1.08 4.67 10.10
C ASN A 14 1.33 3.17 10.30
N PRO A 15 2.36 2.77 11.07
CA PRO A 15 2.66 1.36 11.31
C PRO A 15 1.55 0.63 12.08
N ALA A 16 0.71 1.34 12.85
CA ALA A 16 -0.42 0.74 13.54
C ALA A 16 -1.51 0.30 12.54
N ASP A 17 -1.85 1.14 11.58
CA ASP A 17 -2.84 0.86 10.56
C ASP A 17 -2.34 -0.22 9.60
N ALA A 18 -1.06 -0.16 9.22
CA ALA A 18 -0.41 -1.21 8.43
C ALA A 18 -0.41 -2.58 9.12
N ARG A 19 -0.35 -2.61 10.45
CA ARG A 19 -0.47 -3.85 11.22
C ARG A 19 -1.91 -4.37 11.22
N LEU A 20 -2.90 -3.51 11.37
CA LEU A 20 -4.31 -3.91 11.32
C LEU A 20 -4.68 -4.55 9.98
N ILE A 21 -4.31 -3.91 8.86
CA ILE A 21 -4.55 -4.44 7.51
C ILE A 21 -3.90 -5.84 7.34
N ARG A 22 -2.68 -6.02 7.85
CA ARG A 22 -1.97 -7.30 7.79
C ARG A 22 -2.70 -8.41 8.54
N GLU A 23 -3.23 -8.13 9.73
CA GLU A 23 -4.01 -9.13 10.47
C GLU A 23 -5.35 -9.42 9.78
N CYS A 24 -6.03 -8.39 9.25
CA CYS A 24 -7.25 -8.60 8.45
C CYS A 24 -7.01 -9.50 7.23
N LEU A 25 -5.89 -9.33 6.52
CA LEU A 25 -5.54 -10.18 5.37
C LEU A 25 -5.19 -11.62 5.78
N LYS A 26 -4.57 -11.83 6.95
CA LYS A 26 -4.32 -13.18 7.47
C LYS A 26 -5.61 -13.93 7.82
N GLU A 27 -6.63 -13.21 8.29
CA GLU A 27 -7.93 -13.79 8.64
C GLU A 27 -8.87 -13.95 7.43
N ALA A 28 -8.54 -13.33 6.29
CA ALA A 28 -9.35 -13.38 5.09
C ALA A 28 -9.34 -14.79 4.47
N LYS A 29 -10.53 -15.30 4.15
CA LYS A 29 -10.73 -16.62 3.52
C LYS A 29 -10.42 -16.65 2.01
N GLY A 30 -9.80 -15.60 1.48
CA GLY A 30 -9.60 -15.39 0.04
C GLY A 30 -8.38 -16.08 -0.56
N GLY A 31 -7.54 -16.73 0.25
CA GLY A 31 -6.30 -17.38 -0.20
C GLY A 31 -5.06 -16.79 0.48
N PRO A 32 -3.84 -17.24 0.11
CA PRO A 32 -2.62 -16.65 0.61
C PRO A 32 -2.43 -15.24 0.01
N PHE A 33 -2.16 -14.25 0.87
CA PHE A 33 -1.86 -12.88 0.46
C PHE A 33 -0.38 -12.57 0.74
N GLU A 34 0.31 -12.02 -0.25
CA GLU A 34 1.65 -11.46 -0.07
C GLU A 34 1.52 -9.94 0.08
N LEU A 35 1.62 -9.45 1.31
CA LEU A 35 1.48 -8.02 1.61
C LEU A 35 2.85 -7.32 1.61
N GLN A 36 3.05 -6.42 0.66
CA GLN A 36 4.15 -5.46 0.65
C GLN A 36 3.65 -4.10 1.13
N CYS A 37 4.27 -3.53 2.17
CA CYS A 37 3.88 -2.23 2.72
C CYS A 37 4.97 -1.19 2.42
N VAL A 38 4.57 -0.01 1.95
CA VAL A 38 5.43 1.15 1.75
C VAL A 38 4.82 2.39 2.39
N HIS A 39 5.65 3.33 2.82
CA HIS A 39 5.20 4.48 3.61
C HIS A 39 4.97 5.74 2.76
N HIS A 40 5.35 5.71 1.48
CA HIS A 40 5.30 6.87 0.60
C HIS A 40 4.67 6.49 -0.73
N LEU A 41 3.80 7.38 -1.24
CA LEU A 41 3.15 7.20 -2.53
C LEU A 41 4.17 7.02 -3.67
N SER A 42 5.29 7.75 -3.63
CA SER A 42 6.36 7.63 -4.64
C SER A 42 6.91 6.20 -4.73
N ALA A 43 7.24 5.59 -3.59
CA ALA A 43 7.72 4.21 -3.53
C ALA A 43 6.65 3.22 -4.02
N GLY A 44 5.38 3.48 -3.71
CA GLY A 44 4.27 2.68 -4.23
C GLY A 44 4.12 2.78 -5.75
N LEU A 45 4.27 3.97 -6.33
CA LEU A 45 4.23 4.16 -7.78
C LEU A 45 5.38 3.45 -8.50
N GLU A 46 6.59 3.47 -7.93
CA GLU A 46 7.74 2.72 -8.47
C GLU A 46 7.46 1.21 -8.50
N LEU A 47 6.87 0.66 -7.44
CA LEU A 47 6.49 -0.75 -7.38
C LEU A 47 5.37 -1.10 -8.36
N LEU A 48 4.35 -0.24 -8.50
CA LEU A 48 3.29 -0.42 -9.49
C LEU A 48 3.85 -0.45 -10.92
N ALA A 49 4.86 0.35 -11.22
CA ALA A 49 5.53 0.34 -12.52
C ALA A 49 6.25 -0.98 -12.83
N THR A 50 6.59 -1.80 -11.82
CA THR A 50 7.17 -3.14 -12.03
C THR A 50 6.16 -4.20 -12.48
N GLY A 51 4.85 -3.93 -12.38
CA GLY A 51 3.77 -4.79 -12.87
C GLY A 51 3.49 -6.05 -12.05
N ARG A 52 3.98 -6.13 -10.80
CA ARG A 52 3.82 -7.32 -9.92
C ARG A 52 2.71 -7.22 -8.87
N VAL A 53 1.84 -6.22 -8.95
CA VAL A 53 0.83 -5.94 -7.91
C VAL A 53 -0.56 -6.29 -8.44
N ASP A 54 -1.27 -7.17 -7.74
CA ASP A 54 -2.65 -7.54 -8.07
C ASP A 54 -3.66 -6.58 -7.43
N ILE A 55 -3.38 -6.13 -6.21
CA ILE A 55 -4.27 -5.27 -5.41
C ILE A 55 -3.46 -4.12 -4.80
N LEU A 56 -3.98 -2.89 -4.92
CA LEU A 56 -3.46 -1.72 -4.22
C LEU A 56 -4.43 -1.29 -3.11
N ILE A 57 -3.92 -1.18 -1.89
CA ILE A 57 -4.59 -0.51 -0.77
C ILE A 57 -3.83 0.78 -0.51
N LEU A 58 -4.51 1.92 -0.67
CA LEU A 58 -3.92 3.25 -0.49
C LEU A 58 -4.63 3.96 0.65
N ASP A 59 -3.88 4.38 1.66
CA ASP A 59 -4.40 5.36 2.62
C ASP A 59 -4.52 6.74 1.96
N LEU A 60 -5.72 7.31 2.04
CA LEU A 60 -6.04 8.64 1.53
C LEU A 60 -5.68 9.74 2.54
N GLY A 61 -5.35 9.40 3.79
CA GLY A 61 -4.79 10.31 4.79
C GLY A 61 -3.46 10.92 4.34
N LEU A 62 -2.69 10.19 3.53
CA LEU A 62 -1.46 10.65 2.87
C LEU A 62 -1.64 11.88 1.96
N LEU A 63 -2.87 12.17 1.50
CA LEU A 63 -3.17 13.30 0.60
C LEU A 63 -3.12 14.68 1.29
N ARG A 64 -2.80 14.76 2.59
CA ARG A 64 -2.69 16.04 3.32
C ARG A 64 -1.27 16.51 3.53
N ARG A 65 -0.56 16.78 2.44
CA ARG A 65 0.43 17.88 2.37
C ARG A 65 0.40 18.44 0.96
N THR A 66 -0.43 19.46 0.73
CA THR A 66 -0.11 20.41 -0.35
C THR A 66 1.28 20.97 -0.05
N PRO A 67 2.25 20.85 -0.95
CA PRO A 67 3.44 21.67 -0.84
C PRO A 67 2.93 23.10 -0.83
N VAL A 68 3.18 23.83 0.27
CA VAL A 68 3.05 25.28 0.26
C VAL A 68 4.09 25.74 -0.75
N VAL A 69 3.65 26.06 -1.97
CA VAL A 69 4.46 26.83 -2.89
C VAL A 69 4.67 28.17 -2.19
N PRO A 70 5.90 28.53 -1.76
CA PRO A 70 6.11 29.83 -1.16
C PRO A 70 5.70 30.88 -2.19
N PRO A 71 4.89 31.89 -1.81
CA PRO A 71 4.62 33.00 -2.70
C PRO A 71 5.94 33.74 -2.94
N ASN A 72 6.28 33.96 -4.22
CA ASN A 72 7.46 34.59 -4.80
C ASN A 72 8.66 33.67 -5.09
N GLN A 73 8.65 33.10 -6.30
CA GLN A 73 9.74 33.34 -7.25
C GLN A 73 9.35 34.50 -8.16
#